data_AF-A0A1B0EY87-F1
#
_entry.id   AF-A0A1B0EY87-F1
#
_cell.length_a   1.000
_cell.length_b   1.000
_cell.length_c   1.000
_cell.angle_alpha   90.00
_cell.angle_beta   90.00
_cell.angle_gamma   90.00
#
_symmetry.space_group_name_H-M   'P 1'
#
loop_
_entity.id
_entity.type
_entity.pdbx_description
1 polymer ?
#
loop_
_entity_poly.entity_id
_entity_poly.type
_entity_poly.pdbx_seq_one_letter_code
_entity_poly.pdbx_strand_id
1 'polypeptide(L)'
;MPMLKLDGTENKSKLGANAILGVSLAVCKAGAAAKGVPLYQHIATLAGNPNIILPVPAFNVINGGSHAGNKLAMQEFMILPTGAASFTEAMKIGSEVYHHLKKVINNKFGLDATAVGDEGGFAPNILNNKDALFLIQDAISKAGRTMVVQKILARQIFDSRGNPTVEVDLTTNLGLFRAAVPSGASTGVHEALELRDNDKNHYHGKAVLKATLVIGSFLIE
;
A
#
# COMPACT_ATOMS: atom_id res chain seq x y z
N MET A 1 -23.18 5.87 32.35
CA MET A 1 -21.74 6.01 32.72
C MET A 1 -20.91 5.53 31.54
N PRO A 2 -19.88 6.25 31.08
CA PRO A 2 -19.05 5.82 29.95
C PRO A 2 -18.39 4.46 30.24
N MET A 3 -18.42 3.51 29.30
CA MET A 3 -17.88 2.16 29.49
C MET A 3 -16.38 2.18 29.82
N LEU A 4 -15.62 3.13 29.28
CA LEU A 4 -14.20 3.31 29.60
C LEU A 4 -13.99 3.62 31.10
N LYS A 5 -14.88 4.38 31.71
CA LYS A 5 -14.82 4.69 33.15
C LYS A 5 -15.22 3.47 34.00
N LEU A 6 -16.14 2.64 33.51
CA LEU A 6 -16.56 1.41 34.19
C LEU A 6 -15.45 0.34 34.15
N ASP A 7 -14.74 0.26 33.02
CA ASP A 7 -13.57 -0.58 32.86
C ASP A 7 -12.41 -0.09 33.75
N GLY A 8 -12.02 1.19 33.61
CA GLY A 8 -11.01 1.83 34.45
C GLY A 8 -9.57 1.40 34.18
N THR A 9 -9.31 0.59 33.15
CA THR A 9 -7.95 0.19 32.73
C THR A 9 -7.58 0.83 31.41
N GLU A 10 -6.28 1.07 31.19
CA GLU A 10 -5.78 1.70 29.96
C GLU A 10 -6.06 0.83 28.71
N ASN A 11 -5.84 -0.46 28.84
CA ASN A 11 -5.94 -1.44 27.75
C ASN A 11 -7.30 -2.18 27.69
N LYS A 12 -8.29 -1.75 28.47
CA LYS A 12 -9.64 -2.37 28.50
C LYS A 12 -9.60 -3.82 28.96
N SER A 13 -8.68 -4.18 29.86
CA SER A 13 -8.45 -5.54 30.33
C SER A 13 -9.48 -6.04 31.33
N LYS A 14 -10.20 -5.15 32.03
CA LYS A 14 -11.19 -5.55 33.03
C LYS A 14 -12.49 -6.05 32.40
N LEU A 15 -13.02 -5.32 31.41
CA LEU A 15 -14.26 -5.69 30.71
C LEU A 15 -13.99 -6.36 29.36
N GLY A 16 -12.81 -6.15 28.78
CA GLY A 16 -12.45 -6.61 27.44
C GLY A 16 -12.79 -5.59 26.36
N ALA A 17 -11.84 -5.34 25.45
CA ALA A 17 -12.05 -4.44 24.33
C ALA A 17 -13.19 -4.89 23.39
N ASN A 18 -13.37 -6.20 23.23
CA ASN A 18 -14.46 -6.80 22.47
C ASN A 18 -15.84 -6.48 23.05
N ALA A 19 -16.02 -6.60 24.37
CA ALA A 19 -17.28 -6.27 25.04
C ALA A 19 -17.62 -4.77 24.91
N ILE A 20 -16.62 -3.90 25.17
CA ILE A 20 -16.79 -2.45 25.03
C ILE A 20 -17.10 -2.05 23.59
N LEU A 21 -16.37 -2.61 22.62
CA LEU A 21 -16.56 -2.29 21.21
C LEU A 21 -17.93 -2.76 20.70
N GLY A 22 -18.39 -3.95 21.10
CA GLY A 22 -19.70 -4.47 20.73
C GLY A 22 -20.84 -3.54 21.15
N VAL A 23 -20.84 -3.11 22.41
CA VAL A 23 -21.83 -2.14 22.92
C VAL A 23 -21.70 -0.78 22.24
N SER A 24 -20.47 -0.28 22.06
CA SER A 24 -20.21 1.00 21.39
C SER A 24 -20.78 1.05 19.97
N LEU A 25 -20.52 0.02 19.17
CA LEU A 25 -21.03 -0.09 17.79
C LEU A 25 -22.55 -0.23 17.76
N ALA A 26 -23.14 -0.99 18.69
CA ALA A 26 -24.60 -1.13 18.80
C ALA A 26 -25.28 0.20 19.15
N VAL A 27 -24.73 0.96 20.11
CA VAL A 27 -25.21 2.29 20.48
C VAL A 27 -25.13 3.26 19.30
N CYS A 28 -24.03 3.23 18.53
CA CYS A 28 -23.88 4.05 17.33
C CYS A 28 -24.96 3.75 16.28
N LYS A 29 -25.22 2.46 16.01
CA LYS A 29 -26.29 2.03 15.09
C LYS A 29 -27.69 2.43 15.58
N ALA A 30 -27.97 2.23 16.88
CA ALA A 30 -29.23 2.64 17.49
C ALA A 30 -29.42 4.16 17.45
N GLY A 31 -28.34 4.93 17.67
CA GLY A 31 -28.34 6.39 17.58
C GLY A 31 -28.64 6.91 16.17
N ALA A 32 -28.13 6.24 15.14
CA ALA A 32 -28.48 6.54 13.74
C ALA A 32 -29.96 6.27 13.47
N ALA A 33 -30.46 5.09 13.87
CA ALA A 33 -31.86 4.69 13.70
C ALA A 33 -32.82 5.63 14.44
N ALA A 34 -32.52 6.00 15.68
CA ALA A 34 -33.33 6.92 16.48
C ALA A 34 -33.45 8.33 15.87
N LYS A 35 -32.43 8.75 15.10
CA LYS A 35 -32.42 10.03 14.36
C LYS A 35 -33.02 9.91 12.95
N GLY A 36 -33.38 8.71 12.50
CA GLY A 36 -33.90 8.48 11.14
C GLY A 36 -32.88 8.76 10.04
N VAL A 37 -31.58 8.65 10.33
CA VAL A 37 -30.49 8.89 9.35
C VAL A 37 -29.68 7.62 9.08
N PRO A 38 -29.10 7.46 7.88
CA PRO A 38 -28.12 6.42 7.61
C PRO A 38 -26.94 6.44 8.59
N LEU A 39 -26.40 5.26 8.90
CA LEU A 39 -25.28 5.10 9.85
C LEU A 39 -24.08 5.98 9.52
N TYR A 40 -23.70 6.08 8.25
CA TYR A 40 -22.54 6.88 7.84
C TYR A 40 -22.74 8.38 8.09
N GLN A 41 -23.97 8.90 7.97
CA GLN A 41 -24.29 10.31 8.29
C GLN A 41 -24.24 10.56 9.80
N HIS A 42 -24.73 9.59 10.58
CA HIS A 42 -24.62 9.65 12.04
C HIS A 42 -23.16 9.71 12.49
N ILE A 43 -22.31 8.83 11.94
CA ILE A 43 -20.87 8.83 12.21
C ILE A 43 -20.22 10.15 11.78
N ALA A 44 -20.55 10.67 10.58
CA ALA A 44 -20.04 11.96 10.11
C ALA A 44 -20.39 13.10 11.06
N THR A 45 -21.63 13.12 11.58
CA THR A 45 -22.07 14.10 12.58
C THR A 45 -21.29 13.97 13.89
N LEU A 46 -21.10 12.73 14.40
CA LEU A 46 -20.32 12.47 15.62
C LEU A 46 -18.86 12.91 15.46
N ALA A 47 -18.30 12.78 14.26
CA ALA A 47 -16.93 13.16 13.93
C ALA A 47 -16.77 14.66 13.58
N GLY A 48 -17.87 15.43 13.51
CA GLY A 48 -17.83 16.82 13.04
C GLY A 48 -17.40 16.96 11.58
N ASN A 49 -17.63 15.93 10.75
CA ASN A 49 -17.26 15.93 9.34
C ASN A 49 -18.46 16.33 8.45
N PRO A 50 -18.45 17.50 7.82
CA PRO A 50 -19.52 17.92 6.90
C PRO A 50 -19.43 17.26 5.52
N ASN A 51 -18.25 16.74 5.15
CA ASN A 51 -17.96 16.27 3.79
C ASN A 51 -17.76 14.74 3.79
N ILE A 52 -18.82 14.02 3.42
CA ILE A 52 -18.77 12.56 3.27
C ILE A 52 -18.19 12.23 1.90
N ILE A 53 -17.17 11.38 1.88
CA ILE A 53 -16.46 10.98 0.67
C ILE A 53 -16.45 9.46 0.60
N LEU A 54 -16.67 8.91 -0.60
CA LEU A 54 -16.47 7.47 -0.83
C LEU A 54 -14.97 7.19 -0.97
N PRO A 55 -14.43 6.18 -0.27
CA PRO A 55 -13.00 5.90 -0.30
C PRO A 55 -12.57 5.24 -1.61
N VAL A 56 -11.29 5.32 -1.94
CA VAL A 56 -10.70 4.39 -2.91
C VAL A 56 -10.54 3.03 -2.22
N PRO A 57 -11.15 1.95 -2.75
CA PRO A 57 -10.96 0.62 -2.19
C PRO A 57 -9.53 0.12 -2.45
N ALA A 58 -8.88 -0.39 -1.42
CA ALA A 58 -7.62 -1.11 -1.52
C ALA A 58 -7.92 -2.62 -1.45
N PHE A 59 -7.82 -3.31 -2.59
CA PHE A 59 -8.11 -4.74 -2.67
C PHE A 59 -6.83 -5.51 -2.41
N ASN A 60 -6.76 -6.27 -1.32
CA ASN A 60 -5.68 -7.23 -1.11
C ASN A 60 -5.88 -8.43 -2.06
N VAL A 61 -5.02 -8.54 -3.08
CA VAL A 61 -5.20 -9.52 -4.17
C VAL A 61 -4.15 -10.62 -4.18
N ILE A 62 -3.03 -10.44 -3.49
CA ILE A 62 -2.05 -11.49 -3.19
C ILE A 62 -1.71 -11.43 -1.71
N ASN A 63 -1.91 -12.55 -1.02
CA ASN A 63 -1.54 -12.74 0.38
C ASN A 63 -0.14 -13.35 0.51
N GLY A 64 0.60 -12.88 1.49
CA GLY A 64 1.84 -13.49 1.98
C GLY A 64 1.91 -13.38 3.50
N GLY A 65 3.12 -13.51 4.04
CA GLY A 65 3.39 -13.40 5.47
C GLY A 65 2.53 -14.35 6.30
N SER A 66 2.07 -13.90 7.47
CA SER A 66 1.26 -14.71 8.37
C SER A 66 -0.15 -15.02 7.85
N HIS A 67 -0.59 -14.36 6.78
CA HIS A 67 -1.94 -14.53 6.20
C HIS A 67 -1.96 -15.56 5.06
N ALA A 68 -0.83 -16.21 4.76
CA ALA A 68 -0.72 -17.26 3.75
C ALA A 68 0.31 -18.32 4.12
N GLY A 69 0.06 -19.58 3.74
CA GLY A 69 1.02 -20.69 3.91
C GLY A 69 2.18 -20.70 2.88
N ASN A 70 2.53 -19.55 2.30
CA ASN A 70 3.55 -19.42 1.26
C ASN A 70 4.87 -18.82 1.81
N LYS A 71 5.86 -18.65 0.93
CA LYS A 71 7.19 -18.12 1.30
C LYS A 71 7.31 -16.60 1.14
N LEU A 72 6.21 -15.93 0.79
CA LEU A 72 6.24 -14.50 0.51
C LEU A 72 6.34 -13.73 1.82
N ALA A 73 7.35 -12.88 1.97
CA ALA A 73 7.61 -12.20 3.24
C ALA A 73 6.61 -11.06 3.52
N MET A 74 6.18 -10.35 2.47
CA MET A 74 5.21 -9.26 2.60
C MET A 74 3.79 -9.82 2.69
N GLN A 75 2.99 -9.26 3.60
CA GLN A 75 1.68 -9.80 3.94
C GLN A 75 0.60 -9.52 2.88
N GLU A 76 0.63 -8.33 2.28
CA GLU A 76 -0.47 -7.84 1.44
C GLU A 76 0.09 -7.11 0.21
N PHE A 77 -0.42 -7.48 -0.96
CA PHE A 77 -0.18 -6.75 -2.20
C PHE A 77 -1.53 -6.29 -2.73
N MET A 78 -1.73 -4.98 -2.68
CA MET A 78 -3.02 -4.36 -2.94
C MET A 78 -3.08 -3.65 -4.29
N ILE A 79 -4.26 -3.66 -4.90
CA ILE A 79 -4.60 -2.79 -6.03
C ILE A 79 -5.55 -1.69 -5.56
N LEU A 80 -5.28 -0.46 -6.00
CA LEU A 80 -6.07 0.72 -5.67
C LEU A 80 -6.52 1.40 -6.97
N PRO A 81 -7.80 1.29 -7.36
CA PRO A 81 -8.34 1.92 -8.57
C PRO A 81 -8.51 3.45 -8.43
N THR A 82 -7.42 4.18 -8.23
CA THR A 82 -7.44 5.63 -7.97
C THR A 82 -7.94 6.48 -9.15
N GLY A 83 -7.90 5.95 -10.37
CA GLY A 83 -8.41 6.61 -11.58
C GLY A 83 -9.91 6.40 -11.85
N ALA A 84 -10.63 5.67 -10.99
CA ALA A 84 -12.06 5.43 -11.16
C ALA A 84 -12.87 6.71 -10.87
N ALA A 85 -13.91 6.97 -11.66
CA ALA A 85 -14.80 8.12 -11.48
C ALA A 85 -15.84 7.91 -10.37
N SER A 86 -16.00 6.68 -9.87
CA SER A 86 -16.93 6.34 -8.80
C SER A 86 -16.49 5.09 -8.02
N PHE A 87 -17.02 4.92 -6.82
CA PHE A 87 -16.80 3.69 -6.04
C PHE A 87 -17.28 2.44 -6.78
N THR A 88 -18.42 2.51 -7.48
CA THR A 88 -18.95 1.42 -8.30
C THR A 88 -17.98 1.02 -9.41
N GLU A 89 -17.40 2.01 -10.10
CA GLU A 89 -16.38 1.74 -11.10
C GLU A 89 -15.11 1.17 -10.48
N ALA A 90 -14.67 1.68 -9.31
CA ALA A 90 -13.53 1.15 -8.59
C ALA A 90 -13.72 -0.34 -8.21
N MET A 91 -14.91 -0.71 -7.75
CA MET A 91 -15.27 -2.11 -7.47
C MET A 91 -15.23 -2.98 -8.73
N LYS A 92 -15.74 -2.48 -9.87
CA LYS A 92 -15.66 -3.18 -11.15
C LYS A 92 -14.20 -3.41 -11.57
N ILE A 93 -13.37 -2.38 -11.52
CA ILE A 93 -11.94 -2.46 -11.86
C ILE A 93 -11.24 -3.48 -10.96
N GLY A 94 -11.43 -3.36 -9.64
CA GLY A 94 -10.82 -4.29 -8.68
C GLY A 94 -11.19 -5.75 -8.94
N SER A 95 -12.47 -6.02 -9.21
CA SER A 95 -12.96 -7.37 -9.51
C SER A 95 -12.46 -7.91 -10.85
N GLU A 96 -12.43 -7.09 -11.90
CA GLU A 96 -11.87 -7.47 -13.21
C GLU A 96 -10.41 -7.88 -13.07
N VAL A 97 -9.58 -7.03 -12.44
CA VAL A 97 -8.16 -7.31 -12.22
C VAL A 97 -7.96 -8.56 -11.38
N TYR A 98 -8.74 -8.76 -10.31
CA TYR A 98 -8.67 -9.98 -9.48
C TYR A 98 -8.94 -11.27 -10.28
N HIS A 99 -9.96 -11.28 -11.15
CA HIS A 99 -10.25 -12.45 -11.98
C HIS A 99 -9.20 -12.69 -13.07
N HIS A 100 -8.62 -11.63 -13.65
CA HIS A 100 -7.49 -11.77 -14.55
C HIS A 100 -6.25 -12.29 -13.81
N LEU A 101 -5.99 -11.82 -12.59
CA LEU A 101 -4.91 -12.30 -11.74
C LEU A 101 -5.03 -13.79 -11.45
N LYS A 102 -6.24 -14.28 -11.16
CA LYS A 102 -6.50 -15.72 -11.00
C LYS A 102 -6.02 -16.52 -12.22
N LYS A 103 -6.36 -16.05 -13.42
CA LYS A 103 -5.95 -16.70 -14.68
C LYS A 103 -4.44 -16.63 -14.89
N VAL A 104 -3.82 -15.49 -14.60
CA VAL A 104 -2.36 -15.30 -14.69
C VAL A 104 -1.64 -16.29 -13.77
N ILE A 105 -2.06 -16.37 -12.51
CA ILE A 105 -1.49 -17.27 -11.52
C ILE A 105 -1.71 -18.74 -11.94
N ASN A 106 -2.93 -19.11 -12.31
CA ASN A 106 -3.26 -20.47 -12.75
C ASN A 106 -2.40 -20.90 -13.95
N ASN A 107 -2.25 -20.03 -14.94
CA ASN A 107 -1.47 -20.35 -16.13
C ASN A 107 0.02 -20.51 -15.84
N LYS A 108 0.55 -19.79 -14.85
CA LYS A 108 1.99 -19.81 -14.52
C LYS A 108 2.36 -20.88 -13.49
N PHE A 109 1.47 -21.17 -12.54
CA PHE A 109 1.78 -21.99 -11.37
C PHE A 109 0.79 -23.14 -11.14
N GLY A 110 -0.27 -23.26 -11.96
CA GLY A 110 -1.30 -24.28 -11.82
C GLY A 110 -2.45 -23.89 -10.89
N LEU A 111 -3.46 -24.76 -10.84
CA LEU A 111 -4.73 -24.50 -10.16
C LEU A 111 -4.57 -24.30 -8.66
N ASP A 112 -3.69 -25.09 -8.03
CA ASP A 112 -3.45 -25.07 -6.59
C ASP A 112 -2.91 -23.72 -6.11
N ALA A 113 -2.21 -22.99 -6.97
CA ALA A 113 -1.70 -21.65 -6.66
C ALA A 113 -2.80 -20.57 -6.63
N THR A 114 -4.04 -20.91 -7.02
CA THR A 114 -5.20 -20.02 -6.95
C THR A 114 -6.05 -20.19 -5.69
N ALA A 115 -5.56 -20.97 -4.72
CA ALA A 115 -6.10 -20.96 -3.37
C ALA A 115 -6.01 -19.54 -2.77
N VAL A 116 -6.98 -19.20 -1.94
CA VAL A 116 -7.09 -17.89 -1.30
C VAL A 116 -6.62 -17.95 0.14
N GLY A 117 -5.98 -16.87 0.61
CA GLY A 117 -5.65 -16.66 2.02
C GLY A 117 -6.83 -16.11 2.82
N ASP A 118 -6.56 -15.70 4.06
CA ASP A 118 -7.58 -15.28 5.04
C ASP A 118 -8.45 -14.10 4.57
N GLU A 119 -7.90 -13.24 3.71
CA GLU A 119 -8.55 -12.02 3.20
C GLU A 119 -9.04 -12.14 1.75
N GLY A 120 -8.99 -13.35 1.18
CA GLY A 120 -9.50 -13.61 -0.18
C GLY A 120 -8.53 -13.31 -1.32
N GLY A 121 -7.34 -12.78 -1.06
CA GLY A 121 -6.25 -12.68 -2.04
C GLY A 121 -5.64 -14.06 -2.34
N PHE A 122 -4.97 -14.20 -3.47
CA PHE A 122 -4.32 -15.47 -3.85
C PHE A 122 -3.03 -15.70 -3.07
N ALA A 123 -2.69 -16.96 -2.82
CA ALA A 123 -1.46 -17.34 -2.11
C ALA A 123 -0.49 -18.16 -3.00
N PRO A 124 -0.01 -17.63 -4.14
CA PRO A 124 0.96 -18.33 -4.97
C PRO A 124 2.26 -18.59 -4.21
N ASN A 125 2.92 -19.72 -4.50
CA ASN A 125 4.19 -20.08 -3.86
C ASN A 125 5.37 -19.32 -4.49
N ILE A 126 5.43 -18.02 -4.26
CA ILE A 126 6.51 -17.13 -4.69
C ILE A 126 7.32 -16.65 -3.49
N LEU A 127 8.63 -16.48 -3.68
CA LEU A 127 9.56 -16.04 -2.62
C LEU A 127 9.85 -14.53 -2.72
N ASN A 128 9.96 -14.01 -3.94
CA ASN A 128 10.36 -12.63 -4.18
C ASN A 128 9.12 -11.72 -4.29
N ASN A 129 9.08 -10.65 -3.50
CA ASN A 129 8.01 -9.65 -3.53
C ASN A 129 7.83 -9.01 -4.91
N LYS A 130 8.89 -8.92 -5.72
CA LYS A 130 8.81 -8.42 -7.10
C LYS A 130 7.93 -9.29 -7.98
N ASP A 131 7.92 -10.61 -7.79
CA ASP A 131 7.11 -11.52 -8.59
C ASP A 131 5.62 -11.27 -8.38
N ALA A 132 5.20 -10.94 -7.14
CA ALA A 132 3.82 -10.55 -6.85
C ALA A 132 3.43 -9.28 -7.62
N LEU A 133 4.30 -8.27 -7.65
CA LEU A 133 4.06 -7.04 -8.40
C LEU A 133 3.96 -7.28 -9.91
N PHE A 134 4.80 -8.15 -10.48
CA PHE A 134 4.72 -8.50 -11.89
C PHE A 134 3.45 -9.28 -12.25
N LEU A 135 2.99 -10.19 -11.38
CA LEU A 135 1.71 -10.87 -11.58
C LEU A 135 0.54 -9.89 -11.58
N ILE A 136 0.54 -8.94 -10.66
CA ILE A 136 -0.48 -7.88 -10.59
C ILE A 136 -0.41 -6.98 -11.83
N GLN A 137 0.79 -6.59 -12.27
CA GLN A 137 0.96 -5.78 -13.47
C GLN A 137 0.42 -6.49 -14.73
N ASP A 138 0.73 -7.77 -14.91
CA ASP A 138 0.21 -8.58 -16.01
C ASP A 138 -1.32 -8.71 -15.94
N ALA A 139 -1.88 -8.90 -14.73
CA ALA A 139 -3.32 -8.92 -14.52
C ALA A 139 -4.01 -7.59 -14.88
N ILE A 140 -3.43 -6.46 -14.47
CA ILE A 140 -3.92 -5.11 -14.80
C ILE A 140 -3.90 -4.89 -16.32
N SER A 141 -2.80 -5.25 -16.98
CA SER A 141 -2.67 -5.17 -18.44
C SER A 141 -3.72 -6.02 -19.15
N LYS A 142 -3.89 -7.28 -18.74
CA LYS A 142 -4.89 -8.21 -19.30
C LYS A 142 -6.34 -7.79 -19.04
N ALA A 143 -6.59 -6.99 -18.01
CA ALA A 143 -7.89 -6.35 -17.77
C ALA A 143 -8.12 -5.09 -18.64
N GLY A 144 -7.21 -4.77 -19.57
CA GLY A 144 -7.31 -3.59 -20.43
C GLY A 144 -7.07 -2.28 -19.69
N ARG A 145 -6.30 -2.31 -18.58
CA ARG A 145 -6.00 -1.16 -17.75
C ARG A 145 -4.51 -0.86 -17.74
N THR A 146 -4.16 0.36 -17.33
CA THR A 146 -2.78 0.81 -17.24
C THR A 146 -2.50 1.30 -15.83
N MET A 147 -1.35 0.90 -15.28
CA MET A 147 -0.86 1.45 -14.02
C MET A 147 -0.58 2.95 -14.17
N VAL A 148 -0.87 3.74 -13.13
CA VAL A 148 -0.49 5.16 -13.09
C VAL A 148 1.03 5.29 -13.14
N VAL A 149 1.74 4.51 -12.33
CA VAL A 149 3.20 4.41 -12.37
C VAL A 149 3.57 3.20 -13.20
N GLN A 150 4.19 3.44 -14.35
CA GLN A 150 4.59 2.40 -15.29
C GLN A 150 6.03 1.95 -15.09
N LYS A 151 6.92 2.86 -14.69
CA LYS A 151 8.35 2.59 -14.52
C LYS A 151 9.00 3.59 -13.57
N ILE A 152 9.90 3.12 -12.72
CA ILE A 152 10.80 3.96 -11.92
C ILE A 152 12.24 3.57 -12.24
N LEU A 153 13.05 4.55 -12.65
CA LEU A 153 14.49 4.35 -12.88
C LEU A 153 15.28 5.34 -12.03
N ALA A 154 16.07 4.82 -11.10
CA ALA A 154 17.00 5.62 -10.31
C ALA A 154 18.43 5.47 -10.81
N ARG A 155 19.19 6.57 -10.77
CA ARG A 155 20.60 6.59 -11.14
C ARG A 155 21.39 7.49 -10.22
N GLN A 156 22.67 7.17 -10.04
CA GLN A 156 23.60 8.06 -9.38
C GLN A 156 24.03 9.16 -10.36
N ILE A 157 23.88 10.42 -9.95
CA ILE A 157 24.40 11.60 -10.64
C ILE A 157 25.37 12.35 -9.71
N PHE A 158 25.93 13.46 -10.17
CA PHE A 158 26.82 14.31 -9.38
C PHE A 158 26.28 15.74 -9.30
N ASP A 159 26.42 16.35 -8.13
CA ASP A 159 26.17 17.78 -7.97
C ASP A 159 27.35 18.62 -8.52
N SER A 160 27.22 19.94 -8.47
CA SER A 160 28.26 20.88 -8.95
C SER A 160 29.57 20.81 -8.16
N ARG A 161 29.60 20.15 -7.00
CA ARG A 161 30.78 19.94 -6.15
C ARG A 161 31.40 18.55 -6.39
N GLY A 162 30.83 17.74 -7.28
CA GLY A 162 31.24 16.36 -7.53
C GLY A 162 30.78 15.36 -6.47
N ASN A 163 29.87 15.72 -5.56
CA ASN A 163 29.31 14.76 -4.61
C ASN A 163 28.24 13.91 -5.31
N PRO A 164 28.27 12.57 -5.14
CA PRO A 164 27.21 11.71 -5.64
C PRO A 164 25.85 12.08 -5.04
N THR A 165 24.80 11.99 -5.85
CA THR A 165 23.40 12.11 -5.41
C THR A 165 22.49 11.31 -6.35
N VAL A 166 21.18 11.30 -6.10
CA VAL A 166 20.21 10.49 -6.83
C VAL A 166 19.38 11.34 -7.79
N GLU A 167 19.17 10.81 -9.00
CA GLU A 167 18.14 11.24 -9.94
C GLU A 167 17.16 10.10 -10.16
N VAL A 168 15.87 10.42 -10.23
CA VAL A 168 14.79 9.47 -10.47
C VAL A 168 13.97 9.91 -11.68
N ASP A 169 13.74 8.96 -12.57
CA ASP A 169 12.76 8.99 -13.62
C ASP A 169 11.51 8.22 -13.20
N LEU A 170 10.35 8.86 -13.33
CA LEU A 170 9.03 8.27 -13.13
C LEU A 170 8.27 8.34 -14.46
N THR A 171 7.97 7.19 -15.05
CA THR A 171 7.13 7.11 -16.27
C THR A 171 5.69 6.85 -15.87
N THR A 172 4.79 7.69 -16.37
CA THR A 172 3.33 7.52 -16.24
C THR A 172 2.67 7.64 -17.62
N ASN A 173 1.35 7.45 -17.67
CA ASN A 173 0.57 7.75 -18.86
C ASN A 173 0.58 9.24 -19.27
N LEU A 174 1.04 10.14 -18.40
CA LEU A 174 1.19 11.57 -18.69
C LEU A 174 2.57 11.93 -19.26
N GLY A 175 3.51 10.99 -19.25
CA GLY A 175 4.87 11.18 -19.76
C GLY A 175 5.96 10.83 -18.74
N LEU A 176 7.18 11.25 -19.05
CA LEU A 176 8.36 11.08 -18.21
C LEU A 176 8.54 12.29 -17.29
N PHE A 177 8.60 12.04 -15.99
CA PHE A 177 8.90 13.03 -14.97
C PHE A 177 10.26 12.72 -14.37
N ARG A 178 11.13 13.73 -14.28
CA ARG A 178 12.49 13.59 -13.75
C ARG A 178 12.71 14.54 -12.60
N ALA A 179 13.29 14.04 -11.51
CA ALA A 179 13.72 14.86 -10.40
C ALA A 179 15.08 14.37 -9.89
N ALA A 180 15.94 15.33 -9.54
CA ALA A 180 17.18 15.08 -8.82
C ALA A 180 17.12 15.72 -7.44
N VAL A 181 17.68 15.06 -6.44
CA VAL A 181 17.82 15.62 -5.10
C VAL A 181 19.24 16.17 -4.92
N PRO A 182 19.40 17.38 -4.36
CA PRO A 182 20.73 17.90 -4.07
C PRO A 182 21.40 17.10 -2.94
N SER A 183 22.72 16.95 -3.00
CA SER A 183 23.47 16.43 -1.87
C SER A 183 23.51 17.46 -0.74
N GLY A 184 23.21 17.07 0.49
CA GLY A 184 23.15 17.97 1.64
C GLY A 184 23.66 17.31 2.93
N ALA A 185 24.55 18.00 3.64
CA ALA A 185 24.91 17.64 5.01
C ALA A 185 23.80 18.15 5.93
N SER A 186 22.78 17.31 6.10
CA SER A 186 21.73 17.52 7.09
C SER A 186 22.32 17.34 8.50
N THR A 187 22.16 18.34 9.37
CA THR A 187 22.78 18.38 10.71
C THR A 187 21.76 18.45 11.86
N GLY A 188 20.47 18.49 11.55
CA GLY A 188 19.41 18.49 12.56
C GLY A 188 19.09 17.09 13.07
N VAL A 189 18.87 16.96 14.38
CA VAL A 189 18.49 15.70 15.06
C VAL A 189 17.14 15.11 14.62
N HIS A 190 16.36 15.84 13.83
CA HIS A 190 15.07 15.43 13.28
C HIS A 190 15.03 15.46 11.75
N GLU A 191 16.16 15.67 11.09
CA GLU A 191 16.21 15.74 9.63
C GLU A 191 16.40 14.36 8.98
N ALA A 192 15.99 14.24 7.73
CA ALA A 192 16.13 13.03 6.95
C ALA A 192 17.60 12.78 6.57
N LEU A 193 18.07 11.55 6.76
CA LEU A 193 19.43 11.15 6.44
C LEU A 193 19.55 10.61 5.01
N GLU A 194 20.64 10.96 4.34
CA GLU A 194 21.00 10.37 3.06
C GLU A 194 21.49 8.93 3.23
N LEU A 195 21.01 8.01 2.38
CA LEU A 195 21.52 6.64 2.35
C LEU A 195 22.81 6.59 1.52
N ARG A 196 23.95 6.55 2.21
CA ARG A 196 25.29 6.45 1.62
C ARG A 196 25.82 5.02 1.65
N ASP A 197 26.68 4.68 0.69
CA ASP A 197 27.30 3.35 0.59
C ASP A 197 28.32 3.10 1.70
N ASN A 198 28.95 4.17 2.21
CA ASN A 198 29.97 4.17 3.26
C ASN A 198 31.25 3.39 2.90
N ASP A 199 31.48 3.13 1.62
CA ASP A 199 32.74 2.59 1.12
C ASP A 199 33.71 3.72 0.75
N LYS A 200 34.75 3.92 1.57
CA LYS A 200 35.74 4.99 1.39
C LYS A 200 36.48 4.93 0.05
N ASN A 201 36.52 3.77 -0.61
CA ASN A 201 37.16 3.61 -1.91
C ASN A 201 36.34 4.25 -3.05
N HIS A 202 35.05 4.49 -2.84
CA HIS A 202 34.15 5.07 -3.82
C HIS A 202 33.64 6.44 -3.34
N TYR A 203 34.14 7.51 -3.97
CA TYR A 203 33.73 8.88 -3.68
C TYR A 203 33.81 9.23 -2.18
N HIS A 204 34.86 8.76 -1.49
CA HIS A 204 35.06 8.97 -0.05
C HIS A 204 33.90 8.45 0.83
N GLY A 205 33.23 7.37 0.42
CA GLY A 205 32.07 6.82 1.14
C GLY A 205 30.74 7.44 0.76
N LYS A 206 30.73 8.45 -0.11
CA LYS A 206 29.54 9.21 -0.48
C LYS A 206 28.76 8.62 -1.65
N ALA A 207 29.18 7.50 -2.23
CA ALA A 207 28.36 6.83 -3.25
C ALA A 207 26.94 6.52 -2.72
N VAL A 208 25.96 6.48 -3.62
CA VAL A 208 24.53 6.31 -3.31
C VAL A 208 23.93 5.12 -4.05
N LEU A 209 24.74 4.12 -4.39
CA LEU A 209 24.28 2.95 -5.14
C LEU A 209 23.24 2.17 -4.34
N LYS A 210 23.40 2.05 -3.02
CA LYS A 210 22.38 1.49 -2.12
C LYS A 210 21.06 2.25 -2.22
N ALA A 211 21.09 3.58 -2.26
CA ALA A 211 19.88 4.38 -2.44
C ALA A 211 19.22 4.10 -3.79
N THR A 212 19.99 4.04 -4.88
CA THR A 212 19.45 3.70 -6.21
C THR A 212 18.88 2.28 -6.28
N LEU A 213 19.49 1.31 -5.59
CA LEU A 213 19.02 -0.07 -5.46
C LEU A 213 17.70 -0.15 -4.68
N VAL A 214 17.59 0.60 -3.58
CA VAL A 214 16.34 0.70 -2.82
C VAL A 214 15.24 1.27 -3.71
N ILE A 215 15.52 2.34 -4.47
CA ILE A 215 14.52 2.92 -5.37
C ILE A 215 14.15 1.96 -6.52
N GLY A 216 15.14 1.33 -7.16
CA GLY A 216 14.92 0.31 -8.20
C GLY A 216 14.31 -1.00 -7.67
N SER A 217 14.18 -1.15 -6.35
CA SER A 217 13.37 -2.21 -5.75
C SER A 217 11.87 -1.86 -5.76
N PHE A 218 11.52 -0.57 -5.85
CA PHE A 218 10.18 -0.06 -6.11
C PHE A 218 9.94 0.05 -7.63
N LEU A 219 9.48 -1.06 -8.22
CA LEU A 219 8.88 -1.17 -9.57
C LEU A 219 9.75 -0.96 -10.84
N ILE A 220 9.85 -2.08 -11.57
CA ILE A 220 9.81 -2.28 -13.04
C ILE A 220 11.06 -1.82 -13.85
N GLU A 221 11.81 -2.79 -14.37
CA GLU A 221 12.72 -2.60 -15.53
C GLU A 221 11.94 -2.63 -16.85
#